data_AF-A0A954JYT8-F1
#
_entry.id   AF-A0A954JYT8-F1
#
_cell.length_a   1.000
_cell.length_b   1.000
_cell.length_c   1.000
_cell.angle_alpha   90.00
_cell.angle_beta   90.00
_cell.angle_gamma   90.00
#
_symmetry.space_group_name_H-M   'P 1'
#
loop_
_entity.id
_entity.type
_entity.pdbx_description
1 polymer ?
#
loop_
_entity_poly.entity_id
_entity_poly.type
_entity_poly.pdbx_seq_one_letter_code
_entity_poly.pdbx_strand_id
1 'polypeptide(L)'
;GIYYERPCLPSSAANIRVKLGLPADRHLYASPQSLFKFHPDDDNALRRILEADPLGLLIVIEGRVAEWTARLKSRWQTTLGILADRIVFLPAMPHLDYLQLLKACDVILDPLHFGGGNSSYEALAMGTPIVTMPSHFLRGRITAGLYRKMQMTDCIADSVEEYIDLAVKLATNQEFRQEISRKISEAVSVLFEDIHEVHSLEVALMECAARRR
;
A
#
# COMPACT_ATOMS: atom_id res chain seq x y z
N GLY A 1 -12.23 7.77 13.40
CA GLY A 1 -11.39 6.65 12.95
C GLY A 1 -12.25 5.41 12.82
N ILE A 2 -11.65 4.22 12.89
CA ILE A 2 -12.34 2.93 12.81
C ILE A 2 -11.76 1.98 13.86
N TYR A 3 -12.56 1.03 14.33
CA TYR A 3 -12.06 -0.13 15.05
C TYR A 3 -11.59 -1.18 14.02
N TYR A 4 -10.32 -1.55 14.07
CA TYR A 4 -9.71 -2.53 13.16
C TYR A 4 -8.91 -3.53 13.97
N GLU A 5 -9.15 -4.82 13.77
CA GLU A 5 -8.41 -5.88 14.45
C GLU A 5 -7.00 -6.01 13.84
N ARG A 6 -5.98 -6.08 14.68
CA ARG A 6 -4.62 -6.23 14.19
C ARG A 6 -4.47 -7.60 13.53
N PRO A 7 -4.02 -7.68 12.27
CA PRO A 7 -3.79 -8.97 11.63
C PRO A 7 -2.69 -9.73 12.38
N CYS A 8 -2.86 -11.04 12.51
CA CYS A 8 -1.84 -11.90 13.11
C CYS A 8 -0.56 -11.81 12.29
N LEU A 9 0.55 -11.46 12.95
CA LEU A 9 1.85 -11.43 12.30
C LEU A 9 2.20 -12.85 11.85
N PRO A 10 2.56 -13.06 10.57
CA PRO A 10 2.94 -14.37 10.11
C PRO A 10 4.13 -14.87 10.94
N SER A 11 3.95 -16.02 11.61
CA SER A 11 5.07 -16.77 12.18
C SER A 11 6.02 -17.11 11.03
N SER A 12 7.33 -17.00 11.25
CA SER A 12 8.35 -17.28 10.24
C SER A 12 8.11 -18.65 9.61
N ALA A 13 7.49 -18.66 8.44
CA ALA A 13 7.24 -19.82 7.61
C ALA A 13 7.81 -19.51 6.20
N ALA A 14 8.09 -20.58 5.45
CA ALA A 14 8.73 -20.62 4.13
C ALA A 14 8.88 -19.29 3.37
N ASN A 15 10.10 -19.00 2.90
CA ASN A 15 10.42 -17.78 2.15
C ASN A 15 9.36 -17.49 1.06
N ILE A 16 8.49 -16.52 1.33
CA ILE A 16 7.35 -16.19 0.48
C ILE A 16 7.79 -15.75 -0.92
N ARG A 17 8.99 -15.15 -1.04
CA ARG A 17 9.57 -14.82 -2.35
C ARG A 17 9.80 -16.09 -3.16
N VAL A 18 10.38 -17.14 -2.57
CA VAL A 18 10.59 -18.43 -3.23
C VAL A 18 9.25 -19.08 -3.61
N LYS A 19 8.28 -19.10 -2.68
CA LYS A 19 6.95 -19.67 -2.92
C LYS A 19 6.22 -18.99 -4.10
N LEU A 20 6.39 -17.68 -4.25
CA LEU A 20 5.76 -16.88 -5.31
C LEU A 20 6.64 -16.72 -6.55
N GLY A 21 7.83 -17.34 -6.60
CA GLY A 21 8.77 -17.20 -7.72
C GLY A 21 9.36 -15.80 -7.89
N LEU A 22 9.40 -15.01 -6.80
CA LEU A 22 9.93 -13.65 -6.81
C LEU A 22 11.46 -13.68 -6.64
N PRO A 23 12.19 -12.87 -7.41
CA PRO A 23 13.65 -12.82 -7.35
C PRO A 23 14.18 -12.23 -6.04
N ALA A 24 15.34 -12.70 -5.60
CA ALA A 24 15.99 -12.25 -4.37
C ALA A 24 16.82 -10.97 -4.56
N ASP A 25 17.28 -10.71 -5.78
CA ASP A 25 18.18 -9.62 -6.20
C ASP A 25 17.46 -8.40 -6.75
N ARG A 26 16.15 -8.26 -6.48
CA ARG A 26 15.31 -7.15 -6.93
C ARG A 26 14.74 -6.38 -5.76
N HIS A 27 14.54 -5.07 -5.98
CA HIS A 27 13.73 -4.25 -5.11
C HIS A 27 12.25 -4.47 -5.44
N LEU A 28 11.47 -4.83 -4.44
CA LEU A 28 10.07 -5.18 -4.61
C LEU A 28 9.17 -4.01 -4.21
N TYR A 29 8.52 -3.43 -5.21
CA TYR A 29 7.40 -2.52 -5.05
C TYR A 29 6.12 -3.34 -5.11
N ALA A 30 5.14 -3.09 -4.24
CA ALA A 30 3.81 -3.69 -4.40
C ALA A 30 2.73 -2.62 -4.41
N SER A 31 1.74 -2.77 -5.29
CA SER A 31 0.47 -2.04 -5.20
C SER A 31 -0.67 -3.04 -5.11
N PRO A 32 -0.97 -3.56 -3.89
CA PRO A 32 -1.93 -4.64 -3.67
C PRO A 32 -3.39 -4.13 -3.68
N GLN A 33 -3.73 -3.34 -4.69
CA GLN A 33 -5.03 -2.67 -4.79
C GLN A 33 -5.93 -3.36 -5.80
N SER A 34 -7.25 -3.24 -5.60
CA SER A 34 -8.21 -3.67 -6.61
C SER A 34 -7.99 -2.93 -7.92
N LEU A 35 -8.05 -3.63 -9.04
CA LEU A 35 -7.58 -3.09 -10.33
C LEU A 35 -8.32 -1.84 -10.81
N PHE A 36 -9.58 -1.66 -10.42
CA PHE A 36 -10.36 -0.46 -10.78
C PHE A 36 -9.85 0.82 -10.09
N LYS A 37 -8.91 0.72 -9.13
CA LYS A 37 -8.31 1.86 -8.45
C LYS A 37 -7.16 2.51 -9.24
N PHE A 38 -6.61 1.82 -10.23
CA PHE A 38 -5.53 2.34 -11.08
C PHE A 38 -6.08 3.27 -12.15
N HIS A 39 -6.09 4.55 -11.83
CA HIS A 39 -6.39 5.62 -12.77
C HIS A 39 -5.28 5.73 -13.84
N PRO A 40 -5.56 6.17 -15.08
CA PRO A 40 -4.51 6.36 -16.09
C PRO A 40 -3.35 7.27 -15.66
N ASP A 41 -3.59 8.24 -14.78
CA ASP A 41 -2.54 9.14 -14.27
C ASP A 41 -1.48 8.41 -13.43
N ASP A 42 -1.81 7.25 -12.84
CA ASP A 42 -0.86 6.43 -12.09
C ASP A 42 0.25 5.91 -13.01
N ASP A 43 -0.05 5.66 -14.29
CA ASP A 43 0.84 5.00 -15.24
C ASP A 43 2.16 5.76 -15.41
N ASN A 44 2.13 7.10 -15.45
CA ASN A 44 3.34 7.90 -15.59
C ASN A 44 4.22 7.85 -14.33
N ALA A 45 3.62 7.82 -13.14
CA ALA A 45 4.37 7.68 -11.89
C ALA A 45 5.03 6.30 -11.80
N LEU A 46 4.28 5.23 -12.11
CA LEU A 46 4.81 3.87 -12.14
C LEU A 46 5.94 3.72 -13.17
N ARG A 47 5.78 4.29 -14.37
CA ARG A 47 6.83 4.33 -15.40
C ARG A 47 8.10 4.98 -14.87
N ARG A 48 7.99 6.19 -14.29
CA ARG A 48 9.13 6.95 -13.78
C ARG A 48 9.83 6.27 -12.60
N ILE A 49 9.08 5.62 -11.71
CA ILE A 49 9.66 4.81 -10.62
C ILE A 49 10.50 3.67 -11.20
N LEU A 50 9.94 2.91 -12.14
CA LEU A 50 10.65 1.79 -12.76
C LEU A 50 11.85 2.27 -13.59
N GLU A 51 11.78 3.41 -14.27
CA GLU A 51 12.93 4.01 -14.98
C GLU A 51 14.06 4.39 -14.04
N ALA A 52 13.72 4.98 -12.88
CA ALA A 52 14.70 5.41 -11.88
C ALA A 52 15.36 4.24 -11.13
N ASP A 53 14.67 3.10 -11.02
CA ASP A 53 15.19 1.89 -10.39
C ASP A 53 15.25 0.71 -11.39
N PRO A 54 16.40 0.47 -12.05
CA PRO A 54 16.58 -0.65 -12.97
C PRO A 54 16.40 -2.04 -12.32
N LEU A 55 16.52 -2.15 -10.99
CA LEU A 55 16.29 -3.38 -10.23
C LEU A 55 14.87 -3.49 -9.68
N GLY A 56 14.04 -2.47 -9.89
CA GLY A 56 12.66 -2.44 -9.43
C GLY A 56 11.76 -3.44 -10.15
N LEU A 57 10.98 -4.17 -9.37
CA LEU A 57 9.91 -5.06 -9.80
C LEU A 57 8.60 -4.61 -9.14
N LEU A 58 7.55 -4.39 -9.93
CA LEU A 58 6.23 -4.01 -9.41
C LEU A 58 5.33 -5.24 -9.30
N ILE A 59 4.77 -5.46 -8.12
CA ILE A 59 3.85 -6.55 -7.83
C ILE A 59 2.43 -6.00 -7.73
N VAL A 60 1.51 -6.64 -8.46
CA VAL A 60 0.08 -6.31 -8.46
C VAL A 60 -0.73 -7.60 -8.30
N ILE A 61 -1.86 -7.54 -7.59
CA ILE A 61 -2.75 -8.70 -7.44
C ILE A 61 -3.76 -8.70 -8.58
N GLU A 62 -3.95 -9.86 -9.21
CA GLU A 62 -4.92 -10.02 -10.29
C GLU A 62 -6.35 -9.69 -9.83
N GLY A 63 -7.14 -9.15 -10.75
CA GLY A 63 -8.53 -8.84 -10.52
C GLY A 63 -9.36 -10.12 -10.35
N ARG A 64 -10.48 -10.00 -9.63
CA ARG A 64 -11.46 -11.10 -9.46
C ARG A 64 -12.06 -11.58 -10.79
N VAL A 65 -12.00 -10.73 -11.81
CA VAL A 65 -12.42 -11.03 -13.18
C VAL A 65 -11.18 -10.96 -14.07
N ALA A 66 -10.89 -12.05 -14.79
CA ALA A 66 -9.70 -12.15 -15.65
C ALA A 66 -9.61 -11.02 -16.69
N GLU A 67 -10.77 -10.59 -17.22
CA GLU A 67 -10.87 -9.47 -18.16
C GLU A 67 -10.35 -8.15 -17.58
N TRP A 68 -10.50 -7.90 -16.27
CA TRP A 68 -9.97 -6.69 -15.65
C TRP A 68 -8.44 -6.70 -15.63
N THR A 69 -7.85 -7.87 -15.34
CA THR A 69 -6.40 -8.08 -15.41
C THR A 69 -5.91 -7.90 -16.85
N ALA A 70 -6.60 -8.50 -17.83
CA ALA A 70 -6.23 -8.39 -19.25
C ALA A 70 -6.25 -6.94 -19.75
N ARG A 71 -7.30 -6.17 -19.40
CA ARG A 71 -7.42 -4.76 -19.76
C ARG A 71 -6.30 -3.90 -19.17
N LEU A 72 -5.97 -4.10 -17.88
CA LEU A 72 -4.90 -3.35 -17.26
C LEU A 72 -3.53 -3.73 -17.84
N LYS A 73 -3.27 -5.02 -18.06
CA LYS A 73 -2.06 -5.50 -18.77
C LYS A 73 -1.92 -4.85 -20.14
N SER A 74 -3.00 -4.83 -20.94
CA SER A 74 -3.00 -4.20 -22.27
C SER A 74 -2.73 -2.70 -22.21
N ARG A 75 -3.35 -1.98 -21.25
CA ARG A 75 -3.07 -0.56 -21.03
C ARG A 75 -1.60 -0.33 -20.70
N TRP A 76 -1.06 -1.06 -19.73
CA TRP A 76 0.33 -0.89 -19.28
C TRP A 76 1.36 -1.31 -20.31
N GLN A 77 1.09 -2.31 -21.14
CA GLN A 77 1.93 -2.60 -22.30
C GLN A 77 2.05 -1.39 -23.24
N THR A 78 0.99 -0.59 -23.36
CA THR A 78 1.00 0.62 -24.19
C THR A 78 1.63 1.81 -23.48
N THR A 79 1.30 2.04 -22.20
CA THR A 79 1.69 3.26 -21.47
C THR A 79 3.05 3.16 -20.78
N LEU A 80 3.48 1.96 -20.38
CA LEU A 80 4.78 1.72 -19.74
C LEU A 80 5.79 1.07 -20.72
N GLY A 81 5.34 0.56 -21.86
CA GLY A 81 6.20 -0.07 -22.87
C GLY A 81 6.97 -1.26 -22.31
N ILE A 82 8.26 -1.34 -22.60
CA ILE A 82 9.14 -2.44 -22.16
C ILE A 82 9.21 -2.62 -20.64
N LEU A 83 8.88 -1.58 -19.87
CA LEU A 83 8.88 -1.69 -18.40
C LEU A 83 7.73 -2.54 -17.88
N ALA A 84 6.68 -2.78 -18.69
CA ALA A 84 5.56 -3.64 -18.33
C ALA A 84 6.02 -5.08 -18.03
N ASP A 85 7.14 -5.53 -18.60
CA ASP A 85 7.74 -6.85 -18.33
C ASP A 85 8.28 -6.98 -16.90
N ARG A 86 8.46 -5.86 -16.18
CA ARG A 86 8.84 -5.82 -14.76
C ARG A 86 7.64 -5.74 -13.82
N ILE A 87 6.43 -5.95 -14.34
CA ILE A 87 5.20 -6.02 -13.55
C ILE A 87 4.79 -7.49 -13.39
N VAL A 88 4.79 -7.96 -12.15
CA VAL A 88 4.35 -9.30 -11.79
C VAL A 88 2.93 -9.25 -11.28
N PHE A 89 2.03 -9.86 -12.04
CA PHE A 89 0.64 -10.08 -11.65
C PHE A 89 0.54 -11.41 -10.90
N LEU A 90 0.25 -11.35 -9.61
CA LEU A 90 0.06 -12.54 -8.77
C LEU A 90 -1.44 -12.86 -8.62
N PRO A 91 -1.84 -14.13 -8.65
CA PRO A 91 -3.23 -14.50 -8.41
C PRO A 91 -3.64 -14.16 -6.97
N ALA A 92 -4.95 -14.18 -6.70
CA ALA A 92 -5.44 -14.16 -5.33
C ALA A 92 -4.83 -15.33 -4.54
N MET A 93 -4.45 -15.05 -3.29
CA MET A 93 -3.74 -15.99 -2.43
C MET A 93 -4.36 -16.03 -1.03
N PRO A 94 -4.10 -17.07 -0.24
CA PRO A 94 -4.51 -17.10 1.16
C PRO A 94 -4.04 -15.84 1.90
N HIS A 95 -4.86 -15.33 2.81
CA HIS A 95 -4.58 -14.07 3.51
C HIS A 95 -3.23 -14.05 4.23
N LEU A 96 -2.82 -15.18 4.83
CA LEU A 96 -1.52 -15.30 5.47
C LEU A 96 -0.35 -15.18 4.47
N ASP A 97 -0.48 -15.72 3.25
CA ASP A 97 0.53 -15.57 2.20
C ASP A 97 0.58 -14.12 1.71
N TYR A 98 -0.58 -13.47 1.63
CA TYR A 98 -0.67 -12.06 1.28
C TYR A 98 0.02 -11.16 2.32
N LEU A 99 -0.21 -11.38 3.62
CA LEU A 99 0.50 -10.63 4.68
C LEU A 99 2.02 -10.86 4.62
N GLN A 100 2.45 -12.09 4.35
CA GLN A 100 3.88 -12.39 4.14
C GLN A 100 4.44 -11.67 2.92
N LEU A 101 3.68 -11.59 1.82
CA LEU A 101 4.05 -10.83 0.63
C LEU A 101 4.24 -9.35 0.98
N LEU A 102 3.29 -8.73 1.69
CA LEU A 102 3.43 -7.33 2.14
C LEU A 102 4.69 -7.12 2.96
N LYS A 103 4.98 -8.03 3.90
CA LYS A 103 6.19 -7.99 4.73
C LYS A 103 7.49 -8.16 3.93
N ALA A 104 7.45 -8.91 2.83
CA ALA A 104 8.61 -9.18 1.98
C ALA A 104 8.88 -8.10 0.92
N CYS A 105 7.94 -7.17 0.71
CA CYS A 105 8.10 -6.03 -0.17
C CYS A 105 8.94 -4.94 0.50
N ASP A 106 9.70 -4.20 -0.31
CA ASP A 106 10.51 -3.09 0.18
C ASP A 106 9.66 -1.83 0.38
N VAL A 107 8.66 -1.63 -0.50
CA VAL A 107 7.75 -0.49 -0.41
C VAL A 107 6.38 -0.81 -1.01
N ILE A 108 5.33 -0.28 -0.40
CA ILE A 108 3.98 -0.31 -0.95
C ILE A 108 3.68 1.03 -1.64
N LEU A 109 3.12 0.95 -2.84
CA LEU A 109 2.68 2.08 -3.65
C LEU A 109 1.17 2.27 -3.51
N ASP A 110 0.78 3.38 -2.89
CA ASP A 110 -0.61 3.79 -2.77
C ASP A 110 -1.05 4.58 -4.02
N PRO A 111 -2.06 4.14 -4.80
CA PRO A 111 -2.47 4.86 -6.01
C PRO A 111 -2.89 6.31 -5.74
N LEU A 112 -2.62 7.19 -6.70
CA LEU A 112 -2.72 8.64 -6.53
C LEU A 112 -4.16 9.11 -6.27
N HIS A 113 -5.15 8.41 -6.83
CA HIS A 113 -6.55 8.85 -6.83
C HIS A 113 -7.45 8.05 -5.89
N PHE A 114 -7.16 6.76 -5.73
CA PHE A 114 -7.91 5.86 -4.87
C PHE A 114 -6.94 4.95 -4.12
N GLY A 115 -6.58 5.40 -2.93
CA GLY A 115 -5.64 4.72 -2.05
C GLY A 115 -6.21 3.48 -1.36
N GLY A 116 -5.38 2.92 -0.48
CA GLY A 116 -5.67 1.78 0.35
C GLY A 116 -6.59 2.12 1.53
N GLY A 117 -7.06 1.05 2.14
CA GLY A 117 -7.82 1.07 3.40
C GLY A 117 -7.31 -0.09 4.23
N ASN A 118 -8.02 -1.22 4.18
CA ASN A 118 -7.57 -2.47 4.81
C ASN A 118 -6.15 -2.86 4.41
N SER A 119 -5.81 -2.75 3.11
CA SER A 119 -4.45 -3.03 2.62
C SER A 119 -3.39 -2.12 3.24
N SER A 120 -3.74 -0.86 3.56
CA SER A 120 -2.83 0.05 4.26
C SER A 120 -2.65 -0.36 5.73
N TYR A 121 -3.73 -0.71 6.42
CA TYR A 121 -3.66 -1.27 7.78
C TYR A 121 -2.79 -2.52 7.83
N GLU A 122 -2.97 -3.43 6.88
CA GLU A 122 -2.24 -4.70 6.81
C GLU A 122 -0.76 -4.50 6.51
N ALA A 123 -0.42 -3.64 5.54
CA ALA A 123 0.98 -3.35 5.23
C ALA A 123 1.71 -2.66 6.40
N LEU A 124 1.06 -1.68 7.04
CA LEU A 124 1.62 -1.02 8.22
C LEU A 124 1.75 -1.99 9.40
N ALA A 125 0.80 -2.92 9.58
CA ALA A 125 0.91 -3.97 10.60
C ALA A 125 2.16 -4.84 10.41
N MET A 126 2.58 -5.06 9.15
CA MET A 126 3.79 -5.79 8.80
C MET A 126 5.07 -4.94 8.91
N GLY A 127 4.96 -3.64 9.21
CA GLY A 127 6.08 -2.72 9.26
C GLY A 127 6.57 -2.25 7.88
N THR A 128 5.82 -2.54 6.80
CA THR A 128 6.22 -2.18 5.44
C THR A 128 5.79 -0.75 5.13
N PRO A 129 6.71 0.13 4.70
CA PRO A 129 6.38 1.51 4.38
C PRO A 129 5.48 1.59 3.15
N ILE A 130 4.55 2.53 3.19
CA ILE A 130 3.63 2.86 2.11
C ILE A 130 3.90 4.30 1.67
N VAL A 131 4.21 4.54 0.40
CA VAL A 131 4.23 5.91 -0.13
C VAL A 131 2.81 6.28 -0.54
N THR A 132 2.34 7.44 -0.07
CA THR A 132 0.99 7.93 -0.35
C THR A 132 1.02 9.42 -0.71
N MET A 133 0.16 9.84 -1.62
CA MET A 133 -0.04 11.25 -1.99
C MET A 133 -1.51 11.61 -1.77
N PRO A 134 -1.86 12.37 -0.72
CA PRO A 134 -3.25 12.62 -0.36
C PRO A 134 -4.03 13.32 -1.47
N SER A 135 -5.07 12.67 -2.00
CA SER A 135 -5.93 13.30 -3.03
C SER A 135 -6.98 14.23 -2.43
N HIS A 136 -7.78 14.87 -3.30
CA HIS A 136 -8.88 15.75 -2.88
C HIS A 136 -10.00 15.00 -2.12
N PHE A 137 -10.23 13.72 -2.43
CA PHE A 137 -11.34 12.95 -1.88
C PHE A 137 -10.90 12.01 -0.78
N LEU A 138 -11.79 11.69 0.17
CA LEU A 138 -11.52 10.79 1.30
C LEU A 138 -10.85 9.47 0.88
N ARG A 139 -11.28 8.88 -0.25
CA ARG A 139 -10.74 7.62 -0.79
C ARG A 139 -9.25 7.64 -1.12
N GLY A 140 -8.64 8.81 -1.30
CA GLY A 140 -7.20 8.97 -1.49
C GLY A 140 -6.50 9.57 -0.28
N ARG A 141 -7.12 9.59 0.90
CA ARG A 141 -6.59 10.23 2.12
C ARG A 141 -6.46 9.30 3.31
N ILE A 142 -6.92 8.05 3.20
CA ILE A 142 -6.94 7.09 4.31
C ILE A 142 -5.53 6.81 4.80
N THR A 143 -4.62 6.35 3.93
CA THR A 143 -3.23 6.03 4.29
C THR A 143 -2.51 7.19 4.97
N ALA A 144 -2.65 8.41 4.44
CA ALA A 144 -2.09 9.61 5.06
C ALA A 144 -2.71 9.93 6.43
N GLY A 145 -4.00 9.64 6.62
CA GLY A 145 -4.66 9.70 7.93
C GLY A 145 -4.08 8.70 8.92
N LEU A 146 -3.74 7.48 8.49
CA LEU A 146 -3.09 6.48 9.33
C LEU A 146 -1.70 6.93 9.78
N TYR A 147 -0.89 7.44 8.86
CA TYR A 147 0.41 8.02 9.21
C TYR A 147 0.29 9.16 10.22
N ARG A 148 -0.67 10.08 10.03
CA ARG A 148 -0.93 11.16 10.99
C ARG A 148 -1.39 10.62 12.36
N LYS A 149 -2.19 9.56 12.42
CA LYS A 149 -2.57 8.90 13.69
C LYS A 149 -1.35 8.28 14.39
N MET A 150 -0.39 7.77 13.62
CA MET A 150 0.93 7.33 14.10
C MET A 150 1.93 8.48 14.37
N GLN A 151 1.52 9.75 14.17
CA GLN A 151 2.38 10.94 14.30
C GLN A 151 3.60 10.93 13.36
N MET A 152 3.42 10.39 12.14
CA MET A 152 4.44 10.30 11.10
C MET A 152 4.01 11.04 9.84
N THR A 153 4.98 11.58 9.10
CA THR A 153 4.76 12.20 7.78
C THR A 153 5.79 11.81 6.74
N ASP A 154 6.80 11.01 7.11
CA ASP A 154 7.99 10.68 6.30
C ASP A 154 7.68 9.99 4.95
N CYS A 155 6.47 9.42 4.78
CA CYS A 155 6.04 8.73 3.57
C CYS A 155 4.79 9.35 2.92
N ILE A 156 4.43 10.57 3.31
CA ILE A 156 3.35 11.35 2.72
C ILE A 156 3.99 12.34 1.75
N ALA A 157 3.77 12.12 0.45
CA ALA A 157 4.22 13.03 -0.60
C ALA A 157 3.21 14.15 -0.82
N ASP A 158 3.71 15.35 -1.12
CA ASP A 158 2.91 16.53 -1.48
C ASP A 158 2.86 16.77 -3.00
N SER A 159 3.62 16.00 -3.78
CA SER A 159 3.62 16.03 -5.25
C SER A 159 3.88 14.66 -5.86
N VAL A 160 3.60 14.52 -7.17
CA VAL A 160 3.90 13.28 -7.92
C VAL A 160 5.41 13.04 -7.98
N GLU A 161 6.20 14.09 -8.14
CA GLU A 161 7.66 14.04 -8.12
C GLU A 161 8.17 13.48 -6.79
N GLU A 162 7.70 14.03 -5.66
CA GLU A 162 8.09 13.54 -4.34
C GLU A 162 7.60 12.11 -4.10
N TYR A 163 6.41 11.74 -4.59
CA TYR A 163 5.91 10.37 -4.52
C TYR A 163 6.88 9.39 -5.22
N ILE A 164 7.37 9.75 -6.40
CA ILE A 164 8.34 8.95 -7.16
C ILE A 164 9.67 8.87 -6.40
N ASP A 165 10.19 10.01 -5.95
CA ASP A 165 11.48 10.08 -5.26
C ASP A 165 11.46 9.28 -3.95
N LEU A 166 10.39 9.39 -3.16
CA LEU A 166 10.20 8.62 -1.93
C LEU A 166 10.08 7.12 -2.21
N ALA A 167 9.33 6.73 -3.25
CA ALA A 167 9.20 5.32 -3.62
C ALA A 167 10.57 4.71 -3.97
N VAL A 168 11.33 5.38 -4.83
CA VAL A 168 12.67 4.94 -5.24
C VAL A 168 13.62 4.93 -4.05
N LYS A 169 13.60 5.97 -3.21
CA LYS A 169 14.45 6.06 -2.02
C LYS A 169 14.16 4.94 -1.03
N LEU A 170 12.90 4.64 -0.74
CA LEU A 170 12.52 3.54 0.15
C LEU A 170 12.95 2.18 -0.40
N ALA A 171 12.86 1.98 -1.72
CA ALA A 171 13.24 0.72 -2.34
C ALA A 171 14.76 0.50 -2.40
N THR A 172 15.52 1.56 -2.75
CA THR A 172 16.95 1.48 -3.04
C THR A 172 17.86 1.79 -1.86
N ASN A 173 17.38 2.55 -0.86
CA ASN A 173 18.12 2.85 0.36
C ASN A 173 17.63 1.99 1.53
N GLN A 174 18.35 0.89 1.79
CA GLN A 174 18.01 -0.06 2.84
C GLN A 174 18.02 0.57 4.24
N GLU A 175 18.98 1.44 4.54
CA GLU A 175 19.10 2.10 5.85
C GLU A 175 17.87 2.99 6.12
N PHE A 176 17.51 3.83 5.15
CA PHE A 176 16.31 4.68 5.23
C PHE A 176 15.05 3.83 5.38
N ARG A 177 14.91 2.76 4.59
CA ARG A 177 13.76 1.83 4.70
C ARG A 177 13.66 1.21 6.08
N GLN A 178 14.78 0.75 6.64
CA GLN A 178 14.82 0.14 7.98
C GLN A 178 14.47 1.14 9.07
N GLU A 179 14.94 2.39 8.96
CA GLU A 179 14.56 3.47 9.87
C GLU A 179 13.04 3.69 9.86
N ILE A 180 12.43 3.84 8.67
CA ILE A 180 10.99 4.03 8.53
C ILE A 180 10.22 2.81 9.03
N SER A 181 10.65 1.60 8.70
CA SER A 181 10.01 0.36 9.16
C SER A 181 10.03 0.24 10.69
N ARG A 182 11.13 0.66 11.34
CA ARG A 182 11.23 0.74 12.80
C ARG A 182 10.24 1.75 13.37
N LYS A 183 10.19 2.98 12.84
CA LYS A 183 9.22 4.02 13.25
C LYS A 183 7.78 3.50 13.14
N ILE A 184 7.44 2.84 12.03
CA ILE A 184 6.12 2.22 11.84
C ILE A 184 5.88 1.17 12.93
N SER A 185 6.80 0.23 13.12
CA SER A 185 6.64 -0.86 14.09
C SER A 185 6.45 -0.37 15.54
N GLU A 186 7.11 0.73 15.91
CA GLU A 186 6.98 1.39 17.22
C GLU A 186 5.62 2.09 17.40
N ALA A 187 5.07 2.67 16.33
CA ALA A 187 3.85 3.48 16.40
C ALA A 187 2.56 2.74 16.02
N VAL A 188 2.63 1.65 15.24
CA VAL A 188 1.46 1.07 14.55
C VAL A 188 0.38 0.54 15.50
N SER A 189 0.70 0.24 16.75
CA SER A 189 -0.28 -0.23 17.74
C SER A 189 -1.46 0.72 17.91
N VAL A 190 -1.28 2.02 17.75
CA VAL A 190 -2.35 3.04 17.87
C VAL A 190 -3.42 2.93 16.79
N LEU A 191 -3.16 2.17 15.71
CA LEU A 191 -4.11 1.98 14.62
C LEU A 191 -5.13 0.87 14.89
N PHE A 192 -4.86 -0.02 15.84
CA PHE A 192 -5.63 -1.24 16.04
C PHE A 192 -6.40 -1.23 17.34
N GLU A 193 -7.56 -1.88 17.34
CA GLU A 193 -8.34 -2.19 18.54
C GLU A 193 -8.68 -0.96 19.42
N ASP A 194 -8.76 0.22 18.80
CA ASP A 194 -9.06 1.47 19.49
C ASP A 194 -10.57 1.59 19.78
N ILE A 195 -10.96 1.13 20.96
CA ILE A 195 -12.35 1.13 21.41
C ILE A 195 -12.95 2.54 21.53
N HIS A 196 -12.12 3.58 21.67
CA HIS A 196 -12.60 4.96 21.72
C HIS A 196 -13.29 5.38 20.43
N GLU A 197 -12.94 4.78 19.29
CA GLU A 197 -13.58 5.06 18.00
C GLU A 197 -15.04 4.57 17.98
N VAL A 198 -15.31 3.43 18.64
CA VAL A 198 -16.68 2.90 18.80
C VAL A 198 -17.50 3.83 19.69
N HIS A 199 -16.98 4.18 20.86
CA HIS A 199 -17.67 5.08 21.79
C HIS A 199 -17.91 6.48 21.19
N SER A 200 -16.95 7.01 20.42
CA SER A 200 -17.08 8.31 19.76
C SER A 200 -18.21 8.30 18.73
N LEU A 201 -18.37 7.19 17.99
CA LEU A 201 -19.49 7.02 17.06
C LEU A 201 -20.83 6.95 17.81
N GLU A 202 -20.90 6.21 18.92
CA GLU A 202 -22.11 6.12 19.75
C GLU A 202 -22.57 7.50 20.23
N VAL A 203 -21.64 8.32 20.75
CA VAL A 203 -21.92 9.70 21.17
C VAL A 203 -22.46 10.54 20.01
N ALA A 204 -21.79 10.50 18.85
CA ALA A 204 -22.22 11.26 17.67
C ALA A 204 -23.63 10.86 17.18
N LEU A 205 -23.95 9.56 17.24
CA LEU A 205 -25.28 9.05 16.87
C LEU A 205 -26.35 9.51 17.88
N MET A 206 -26.06 9.46 19.18
CA MET A 206 -26.97 9.95 20.22
C MET A 206 -27.24 11.45 20.08
N GLU A 207 -26.22 12.26 19.81
CA GLU A 207 -26.40 13.70 19.55
C GLU A 207 -27.26 13.97 18.32
N CYS A 208 -27.02 13.24 17.22
CA CYS A 208 -27.83 13.35 16.01
C CYS A 208 -29.31 13.01 16.26
N ALA A 209 -29.56 11.98 17.07
CA ALA A 209 -30.92 11.58 17.44
C ALA A 209 -31.60 12.62 18.34
N ALA A 210 -30.86 13.23 19.27
CA ALA A 210 -31.38 14.26 20.16
C ALA A 210 -31.77 15.55 19.41
N ARG A 211 -31.02 15.95 18.37
CA ARG A 211 -31.32 17.14 17.54
C ARG A 211 -32.52 16.99 16.61
N ARG A 212 -33.08 15.79 16.47
CA ARG A 212 -34.28 15.51 15.65
C ARG A 212 -35.58 15.48 16.45
N ARG A 213 -35.53 15.72 17.76
CA ARG A 213 -36.70 15.94 18.63
C ARG A 213 -36.91 17.43 18.83
#